data_AF-A0A2N7QZC0-F1
#
_entry.id   AF-A0A2N7QZC0-F1
#
_cell.length_a   1.000
_cell.length_b   1.000
_cell.length_c   1.000
_cell.angle_alpha   90.00
_cell.angle_beta   90.00
_cell.angle_gamma   90.00
#
_symmetry.space_group_name_H-M   'P 1'
#
loop_
_entity.id
_entity.type
_entity.pdbx_description
1 polymer ?
#
loop_
_entity_poly.entity_id
_entity_poly.type
_entity_poly.pdbx_seq_one_letter_code
_entity_poly.pdbx_strand_id
1 'polypeptide(L)'
;MKATSLFLAIAATVGISSLAVAEAPDPATLKGMYDSGRNMSGLIKHCVDKGYLKADSTENANKMVVFVANMPGEFDKADGDKSEGFGRKGEVLADGQYKSLEGNLPPDLNLKQWCEQADQGMREGLKQIGL
;
A
#
# COMPACT_ATOMS: atom_id res chain seq x y z
N MET A 1 -15.81 -30.56 54.73
CA MET A 1 -17.14 -30.37 54.10
C MET A 1 -17.00 -30.64 52.62
N LYS A 2 -17.80 -31.61 52.15
CA LYS A 2 -18.23 -31.96 50.78
C LYS A 2 -17.23 -31.80 49.61
N ALA A 3 -16.78 -32.97 49.16
CA ALA A 3 -16.31 -33.23 47.82
C ALA A 3 -17.43 -33.00 46.79
N THR A 4 -17.09 -32.37 45.68
CA THR A 4 -17.89 -32.40 44.45
C THR A 4 -16.94 -32.59 43.28
N SER A 5 -16.79 -33.84 42.86
CA SER A 5 -16.32 -34.17 41.51
C SER A 5 -17.43 -33.79 40.52
N LEU A 6 -17.11 -33.11 39.42
CA LEU A 6 -17.96 -33.11 38.24
C LEU A 6 -17.14 -32.96 36.96
N PHE A 7 -16.84 -34.13 36.38
CA PHE A 7 -16.71 -34.49 34.97
C PHE A 7 -16.08 -33.50 33.98
N LEU A 8 -14.84 -33.84 33.61
CA LEU A 8 -14.19 -33.51 32.35
C LEU A 8 -14.97 -34.20 31.21
N ALA A 9 -15.74 -33.42 30.44
CA ALA A 9 -16.32 -33.86 29.17
C ALA A 9 -15.67 -33.06 28.03
N ILE A 10 -14.56 -33.59 27.52
CA ILE A 10 -13.98 -33.14 26.24
C ILE A 10 -14.88 -33.70 25.15
N ALA A 11 -15.88 -32.91 24.75
CA ALA A 11 -16.59 -33.14 23.50
C ALA A 11 -15.76 -32.50 22.39
N ALA A 12 -15.02 -33.33 21.66
CA ALA A 12 -14.39 -32.97 20.40
C ALA A 12 -15.50 -32.68 19.36
N THR A 13 -15.92 -31.43 19.24
CA THR A 13 -16.61 -30.96 18.05
C THR A 13 -15.57 -30.67 16.98
N VAL A 14 -15.39 -31.66 16.12
CA VAL A 14 -14.73 -31.50 14.82
C VAL A 14 -15.48 -30.44 14.02
N GLY A 15 -14.73 -29.42 13.62
CA GLY A 15 -14.78 -28.90 12.26
C GLY A 15 -16.02 -28.12 11.88
N ILE A 16 -16.00 -26.82 12.18
CA ILE A 16 -15.99 -25.84 11.09
C ILE A 16 -15.04 -24.75 11.56
N SER A 17 -13.77 -24.87 11.18
CA SER A 17 -12.90 -23.71 11.11
C SER A 17 -13.66 -22.73 10.24
N SER A 18 -14.23 -21.68 10.83
CA SER A 18 -14.59 -20.48 10.11
C SER A 18 -13.32 -20.09 9.39
N LEU A 19 -13.23 -20.45 8.11
CA LEU A 19 -12.32 -19.80 7.20
C LEU A 19 -12.71 -18.34 7.35
N ALA A 20 -11.92 -17.58 8.08
CA ALA A 20 -11.97 -16.13 7.99
C ALA A 20 -11.61 -15.86 6.54
N VAL A 21 -12.64 -15.84 5.68
CA VAL A 21 -12.52 -15.35 4.34
C VAL A 21 -12.06 -13.92 4.54
N ALA A 22 -10.82 -13.61 4.20
CA ALA A 22 -10.38 -12.24 4.12
C ALA A 22 -11.36 -11.58 3.14
N GLU A 23 -12.27 -10.76 3.67
CA GLU A 23 -13.24 -10.06 2.86
C GLU A 23 -12.46 -9.22 1.86
N ALA A 24 -12.87 -9.27 0.59
CA ALA A 24 -12.26 -8.41 -0.42
C ALA A 24 -12.37 -6.95 0.06
N PRO A 25 -11.34 -6.11 -0.17
CA PRO A 25 -11.38 -4.72 0.27
C PRO A 25 -12.64 -4.02 -0.26
N ASP A 26 -13.29 -3.22 0.57
CA ASP A 26 -14.45 -2.45 0.15
C ASP A 26 -14.06 -1.37 -0.89
N PRO A 27 -15.02 -0.83 -1.67
CA PRO A 27 -14.71 0.15 -2.73
C PRO A 27 -13.97 1.41 -2.26
N ALA A 28 -14.20 1.88 -1.02
CA ALA A 28 -13.52 3.06 -0.50
C ALA A 28 -12.06 2.73 -0.16
N THR A 29 -11.81 1.54 0.39
CA THR A 29 -10.46 1.02 0.61
C THR A 29 -9.70 0.86 -0.72
N LEU A 30 -10.34 0.28 -1.75
CA LEU A 30 -9.73 0.16 -3.09
C LEU A 30 -9.40 1.52 -3.72
N LYS A 31 -10.32 2.51 -3.61
CA LYS A 31 -10.05 3.88 -4.06
C LYS A 31 -8.85 4.47 -3.33
N GLY A 32 -8.79 4.35 -2.00
CA GLY A 32 -7.67 4.87 -1.22
C GLY A 32 -6.33 4.25 -1.61
N MET A 33 -6.30 2.92 -1.83
CA MET A 33 -5.12 2.22 -2.32
C MET A 33 -4.70 2.70 -3.72
N TYR A 34 -5.66 2.90 -4.62
CA TYR A 34 -5.40 3.39 -5.96
C TYR A 34 -4.86 4.82 -5.96
N ASP A 35 -5.51 5.75 -5.27
CA ASP A 35 -5.07 7.14 -5.19
C ASP A 35 -3.68 7.25 -4.53
N SER A 36 -3.42 6.47 -3.48
CA SER A 36 -2.11 6.38 -2.84
C SER A 36 -1.06 5.78 -3.76
N GLY A 37 -1.40 4.72 -4.51
CA GLY A 37 -0.53 4.12 -5.51
C GLY A 37 -0.17 5.09 -6.64
N ARG A 38 -1.15 5.89 -7.11
CA ARG A 38 -0.94 6.96 -8.09
C ARG A 38 -0.04 8.06 -7.54
N ASN A 39 -0.27 8.50 -6.30
CA ASN A 39 0.58 9.49 -5.64
C ASN A 39 2.02 8.97 -5.48
N MET A 40 2.20 7.72 -5.06
CA MET A 40 3.50 7.07 -4.97
C MET A 40 4.19 6.98 -6.34
N SER A 41 3.46 6.63 -7.42
CA SER A 41 4.00 6.66 -8.78
C SER A 41 4.50 8.06 -9.17
N GLY A 42 3.73 9.10 -8.83
CA GLY A 42 4.15 10.48 -8.99
C GLY A 42 5.44 10.81 -8.24
N LEU A 43 5.56 10.38 -6.98
CA LEU A 43 6.76 10.61 -6.15
C LEU A 43 7.98 9.87 -6.71
N ILE A 44 7.82 8.65 -7.25
CA ILE A 44 8.92 7.96 -7.95
C ILE A 44 9.34 8.75 -9.19
N LYS A 45 8.40 9.31 -9.96
CA LYS A 45 8.72 10.21 -11.08
C LYS A 45 9.45 11.47 -10.60
N HIS A 46 9.06 12.04 -9.47
CA HIS A 46 9.80 13.15 -8.84
C HIS A 46 11.26 12.78 -8.54
N CYS A 47 11.49 11.60 -7.97
CA CYS A 47 12.83 11.08 -7.69
C CYS A 47 13.66 10.85 -8.97
N VAL A 48 13.03 10.41 -10.07
CA VAL A 48 13.68 10.29 -11.39
C VAL A 48 13.99 11.66 -11.98
N ASP A 49 13.04 12.60 -11.94
CA ASP A 49 13.22 13.97 -12.43
C ASP A 49 14.37 14.69 -11.69
N LYS A 50 14.60 14.36 -10.40
CA LYS A 50 15.73 14.84 -9.59
C LYS A 50 17.06 14.13 -9.86
N GLY A 51 17.06 13.02 -10.60
CA GLY A 51 18.25 12.20 -10.88
C GLY A 51 18.68 11.26 -9.75
N TYR A 52 17.81 11.01 -8.76
CA TYR A 52 18.10 10.07 -7.67
C TYR A 52 17.81 8.61 -8.05
N LEU A 53 16.84 8.40 -8.96
CA LEU A 53 16.46 7.10 -9.46
C LEU A 53 16.63 7.01 -10.98
N LYS A 54 16.64 5.77 -11.48
CA LYS A 54 16.70 5.46 -12.90
C LYS A 54 15.29 5.43 -13.51
N ALA A 55 15.20 5.56 -14.83
CA ALA A 55 13.92 5.58 -15.54
C ALA A 55 13.08 4.30 -15.31
N ASP A 56 13.71 3.14 -15.13
CA ASP A 56 13.03 1.86 -14.87
C ASP A 56 12.26 1.84 -13.54
N SER A 57 12.62 2.71 -12.58
CA SER A 57 11.82 2.91 -11.36
C SER A 57 10.40 3.38 -11.66
N THR A 58 10.22 4.22 -12.69
CA THR A 58 8.88 4.66 -13.12
C THR A 58 8.06 3.51 -13.70
N GLU A 59 8.70 2.60 -14.43
CA GLU A 59 8.04 1.41 -14.98
C GLU A 59 7.51 0.51 -13.86
N ASN A 60 8.33 0.26 -12.83
CA ASN A 60 7.92 -0.52 -11.66
C ASN A 60 6.75 0.13 -10.92
N ALA A 61 6.81 1.44 -10.68
CA ALA A 61 5.69 2.14 -10.04
C ALA A 61 4.39 2.05 -10.85
N ASN A 62 4.48 2.14 -12.18
CA ASN A 62 3.32 1.95 -13.05
C ASN A 62 2.76 0.52 -13.00
N LYS A 63 3.61 -0.52 -12.91
CA LYS A 63 3.13 -1.90 -12.72
C LYS A 63 2.28 -2.05 -11.46
N MET A 64 2.69 -1.44 -10.35
CA MET A 64 1.94 -1.48 -9.10
C MET A 64 0.59 -0.76 -9.22
N VAL A 65 0.56 0.41 -9.86
CA VAL A 65 -0.71 1.12 -10.14
C VAL A 65 -1.65 0.26 -10.98
N VAL A 66 -1.13 -0.37 -12.04
CA VAL A 66 -1.93 -1.26 -12.91
C VAL A 66 -2.44 -2.47 -12.13
N PHE A 67 -1.62 -3.06 -11.26
CA PHE A 67 -2.05 -4.15 -10.40
C PHE A 67 -3.24 -3.74 -9.52
N VAL A 68 -3.13 -2.61 -8.82
CA VAL A 68 -4.21 -2.08 -7.98
C VAL A 68 -5.47 -1.74 -8.80
N ALA A 69 -5.30 -1.15 -9.98
CA ALA A 69 -6.39 -0.80 -10.89
C ALA A 69 -7.19 -2.02 -11.37
N ASN A 70 -6.58 -3.21 -11.39
CA ASN A 70 -7.17 -4.46 -11.85
C ASN A 70 -7.59 -5.39 -10.69
N MET A 71 -7.51 -4.95 -9.44
CA MET A 71 -8.05 -5.73 -8.33
C MET A 71 -9.57 -5.91 -8.51
N PRO A 72 -10.13 -7.07 -8.12
CA PRO A 72 -11.57 -7.31 -8.23
C PRO A 72 -12.39 -6.28 -7.45
N GLY A 73 -13.43 -5.74 -8.09
CA GLY A 73 -14.34 -4.76 -7.50
C GLY A 73 -14.43 -3.49 -8.33
N GLU A 74 -15.59 -2.84 -8.27
CA GLU A 74 -15.80 -1.53 -8.88
C GLU A 74 -15.45 -0.44 -7.86
N PHE A 75 -14.60 0.50 -8.25
CA PHE A 75 -14.24 1.65 -7.43
C PHE A 75 -13.88 2.85 -8.31
N ASP A 76 -14.04 4.05 -7.74
CA ASP A 76 -13.75 5.31 -8.42
C ASP A 76 -12.24 5.53 -8.60
N LYS A 77 -11.84 5.96 -9.80
CA LYS A 77 -10.46 6.21 -10.22
C LYS A 77 -10.24 7.65 -10.69
N ALA A 78 -11.25 8.51 -10.60
CA ALA A 78 -11.26 9.85 -11.20
C ALA A 78 -10.15 10.77 -10.67
N ASP A 79 -9.78 10.64 -9.39
CA ASP A 79 -8.74 11.47 -8.77
C ASP A 79 -7.31 10.97 -9.04
N GLY A 80 -7.14 9.81 -9.69
CA GLY A 80 -5.84 9.17 -9.85
C GLY A 80 -4.79 10.04 -10.55
N ASP A 81 -5.17 10.79 -11.59
CA ASP A 81 -4.26 11.70 -12.30
C ASP A 81 -3.85 12.90 -11.44
N LYS A 82 -4.79 13.40 -10.63
CA LYS A 82 -4.54 14.47 -9.67
C LYS A 82 -3.58 13.99 -8.58
N SER A 83 -3.78 12.81 -8.02
CA SER A 83 -2.90 12.21 -7.02
C SER A 83 -1.48 12.00 -7.55
N GLU A 84 -1.35 11.48 -8.77
CA GLU A 84 -0.05 11.34 -9.45
C GLU A 84 0.62 12.71 -9.69
N GLY A 85 -0.16 13.70 -10.13
CA GLY A 85 0.33 15.06 -10.34
C GLY A 85 0.90 15.72 -9.08
N PHE A 86 0.24 15.54 -7.93
CA PHE A 86 0.77 15.99 -6.64
C PHE A 86 2.02 15.23 -6.22
N GLY A 87 2.04 13.91 -6.43
CA GLY A 87 3.22 13.09 -6.18
C GLY A 87 4.43 13.58 -6.97
N ARG A 88 4.25 13.93 -8.25
CA ARG A 88 5.34 14.45 -9.09
C ARG A 88 5.88 15.79 -8.60
N LYS A 89 5.08 16.58 -7.89
CA LYS A 89 5.52 17.83 -7.23
C LYS A 89 6.28 17.58 -5.93
N GLY A 90 6.40 16.34 -5.47
CA GLY A 90 7.02 16.00 -4.18
C GLY A 90 6.05 16.08 -3.00
N GLU A 91 4.75 15.95 -3.24
CA GLU A 91 3.73 15.98 -2.18
C GLU A 91 3.15 14.58 -1.94
N VAL A 92 3.22 14.11 -0.69
CA VAL A 92 2.71 12.81 -0.25
C VAL A 92 1.27 12.93 0.23
N LEU A 93 0.43 11.98 -0.19
CA LEU A 93 -0.92 11.81 0.35
C LEU A 93 -0.84 11.07 1.69
N ALA A 94 -1.10 11.78 2.78
CA ALA A 94 -1.12 11.24 4.14
C ALA A 94 -2.33 11.79 4.90
N ASP A 95 -3.10 10.89 5.53
CA ASP A 95 -4.33 11.23 6.27
C ASP A 95 -5.34 12.06 5.45
N GLY A 96 -5.45 11.75 4.15
CA GLY A 96 -6.35 12.46 3.23
C GLY A 96 -5.89 13.86 2.82
N GLN A 97 -4.67 14.27 3.18
CA GLN A 97 -4.09 15.56 2.83
C GLN A 97 -2.78 15.39 2.04
N TYR A 98 -2.52 16.33 1.12
CA TYR A 98 -1.23 16.42 0.46
C TYR A 98 -0.29 17.27 1.31
N LYS A 99 0.88 16.71 1.64
CA LYS A 99 1.91 17.35 2.45
C LYS A 99 3.24 17.31 1.70
N SER A 100 4.08 18.33 1.84
CA SER A 100 5.44 18.30 1.28
C SER A 100 6.19 17.09 1.82
N LEU A 101 6.70 16.21 0.96
CA LEU A 101 7.47 15.06 1.38
C LEU A 101 8.75 15.52 2.11
N GLU A 102 9.58 16.31 1.43
CA GLU A 102 10.89 16.73 1.94
C GLU A 102 10.78 17.52 3.26
N GLY A 103 9.72 18.33 3.40
CA GLY A 103 9.46 19.08 4.64
C GLY A 103 8.95 18.23 5.80
N ASN A 104 8.57 16.97 5.57
CA ASN A 104 8.04 16.05 6.58
C ASN A 104 8.90 14.77 6.73
N LEU A 105 10.09 14.73 6.14
CA LEU A 105 11.01 13.61 6.36
C LEU A 105 11.58 13.65 7.79
N PRO A 106 11.84 12.48 8.40
CA PRO A 106 12.62 12.38 9.62
C PRO A 106 13.99 13.09 9.49
N PRO A 107 14.54 13.68 10.56
CA PRO A 107 15.79 14.44 10.50
C PRO A 107 17.01 13.66 9.98
N ASP A 108 17.00 12.34 10.11
CA ASP A 108 18.05 11.40 9.70
C ASP A 108 17.85 10.83 8.28
N LEU A 109 16.78 11.23 7.60
CA LEU A 109 16.43 10.75 6.28
C LEU A 109 16.35 11.90 5.28
N ASN A 110 17.29 11.94 4.33
CA ASN A 110 17.21 12.89 3.22
C ASN A 110 16.35 12.37 2.06
N LEU A 111 15.97 13.27 1.15
CA LEU A 111 15.11 12.93 0.02
C LEU A 111 15.69 11.84 -0.89
N LYS A 112 17.01 11.84 -1.13
CA LYS A 112 17.65 10.80 -1.96
C LYS A 112 17.53 9.42 -1.31
N GLN A 113 17.83 9.32 -0.01
CA GLN A 113 17.71 8.07 0.74
C GLN A 113 16.25 7.58 0.75
N TRP A 114 15.30 8.49 0.96
CA TRP A 114 13.88 8.14 0.88
C TRP A 114 13.50 7.60 -0.50
N CYS A 115 13.96 8.24 -1.58
CA CYS A 115 13.70 7.79 -2.95
C CYS A 115 14.24 6.37 -3.19
N GLU A 116 15.47 6.09 -2.73
CA GLU A 116 16.09 4.78 -2.86
C GLU A 116 15.34 3.70 -2.07
N GLN A 117 14.90 4.02 -0.85
CA GLN A 117 14.08 3.12 -0.03
C GLN A 117 12.70 2.86 -0.65
N ALA A 118 12.05 3.91 -1.18
CA ALA A 118 10.75 3.80 -1.85
C ALA A 118 10.84 2.93 -3.10
N ASP A 119 11.88 3.09 -3.93
CA ASP A 119 12.12 2.24 -5.10
C ASP A 119 12.39 0.79 -4.71
N GLN A 120 13.21 0.57 -3.68
CA GLN A 120 13.48 -0.78 -3.18
C GLN A 120 12.19 -1.45 -2.70
N GLY A 121 11.40 -0.77 -1.87
CA GLY A 121 10.11 -1.27 -1.38
C GLY A 121 9.14 -1.57 -2.53
N MET A 122 9.09 -0.71 -3.55
CA MET A 122 8.29 -0.94 -4.76
C MET A 122 8.70 -2.23 -5.47
N ARG A 123 10.00 -2.44 -5.69
CA ARG A 123 10.54 -3.63 -6.36
C ARG A 123 10.30 -4.89 -5.55
N GLU A 124 10.44 -4.84 -4.24
CA GLU A 124 10.15 -5.97 -3.34
C GLU A 124 8.66 -6.32 -3.33
N GLY A 125 7.79 -5.31 -3.28
CA GLY A 125 6.34 -5.50 -3.37
C GLY A 125 5.93 -6.16 -4.69
N LEU A 126 6.48 -5.71 -5.83
CA LEU A 126 6.23 -6.33 -7.13
C LEU A 126 6.65 -7.81 -7.16
N LYS A 127 7.83 -8.14 -6.62
CA LYS A 127 8.29 -9.54 -6.52
C LYS A 127 7.34 -10.40 -5.71
N GLN A 128 6.79 -9.88 -4.61
CA GLN A 128 5.85 -10.62 -3.76
C GLN A 128 4.53 -10.96 -4.47
N ILE A 129 4.10 -10.11 -5.41
CA ILE A 129 2.89 -10.32 -6.21
C ILE A 129 3.17 -10.95 -7.59
N GLY A 130 4.43 -11.32 -7.87
CA GLY A 130 4.83 -12.03 -9.09
C GLY A 130 5.05 -11.15 -10.34
N LEU A 131 5.44 -9.88 -10.17
CA LEU A 131 5.63 -8.87 -11.24
C LEU A 131 7.05 -8.28 -11.35
#